data_AF-C5B1D8-F1
#
_entry.id   AF-C5B1D8-F1
#
_cell.length_a   1.000
_cell.length_b   1.000
_cell.length_c   1.000
_cell.angle_alpha   90.00
_cell.angle_beta   90.00
_cell.angle_gamma   90.00
#
_symmetry.space_group_name_H-M   'P 1'
#
loop_
_entity.id
_entity.type
_entity.pdbx_description
1 polymer ?
#
loop_
_entity_poly.entity_id
_entity_poly.type
_entity_poly.pdbx_seq_one_letter_code
_entity_poly.pdbx_strand_id
1 'polypeptide(L)'
;MQDDEAVQLTQKLDTRRRRRLQANWASHEPTIPLRPFIDYAWDNYDPNAVASCLLAADKGFYHQKKILYEGFCTWVLCPSRSKLREDSMVYRIAKAVDAAEAPWRSNAAGFIPTLGDFVGRLIHGDMRFFQEAYYPTGGAMRVLGALPRAAYKRALAKRATEMLEAVHMMAIYHFHLTHLTSKDYDYALSKETGGAVVGRIFGTTSNRWFVEDRTIWKKIDTVKNKEKIIRRSKDKTKALIAMEYKIHSSTLAIQAWDKSRPSIAYAYAAASIPTGNGRTLLHELIDARSTFKLHRHLLVEWCGRARYVVDHIIAECSQDRGNPERGEPPFEFRSCVLPVEPRSFEPPALFSLSTSKITEAYDYQRKLTADSRRKKANTPLR
;
A
#
# COMPACT_ATOMS: atom_id res chain seq x y z
N MET A 1 4.22 -17.06 -21.03
CA MET A 1 4.45 -16.18 -22.19
C MET A 1 4.07 -14.70 -21.98
N GLN A 2 3.32 -14.30 -20.94
CA GLN A 2 3.00 -12.88 -20.68
C GLN A 2 3.98 -12.15 -19.73
N ASP A 3 4.88 -12.87 -19.06
CA ASP A 3 5.81 -12.28 -18.08
C ASP A 3 7.03 -11.62 -18.74
N ASP A 4 7.45 -12.07 -19.93
CA ASP A 4 8.66 -11.53 -20.59
C ASP A 4 8.42 -10.15 -21.23
N GLU A 5 7.20 -9.88 -21.68
CA GLU A 5 6.84 -8.61 -22.31
C GLU A 5 6.73 -7.46 -21.29
N ALA A 6 6.19 -7.76 -20.09
CA ALA A 6 6.16 -6.82 -18.97
C ALA A 6 7.56 -6.51 -18.44
N VAL A 7 8.46 -7.50 -18.46
CA VAL A 7 9.89 -7.33 -18.12
C VAL A 7 10.60 -6.48 -19.17
N GLN A 8 10.32 -6.64 -20.47
CA GLN A 8 10.91 -5.83 -21.53
C GLN A 8 10.43 -4.36 -21.51
N LEU A 9 9.15 -4.12 -21.21
CA LEU A 9 8.59 -2.75 -21.10
C LEU A 9 9.14 -1.99 -19.89
N THR A 10 9.32 -2.66 -18.76
CA THR A 10 9.98 -2.08 -17.57
C THR A 10 11.49 -1.95 -17.74
N GLN A 11 12.13 -2.75 -18.60
CA GLN A 11 13.56 -2.64 -18.92
C GLN A 11 13.92 -1.42 -19.79
N LYS A 12 13.01 -0.97 -20.67
CA LYS A 12 13.25 0.19 -21.55
C LYS A 12 13.09 1.54 -20.84
N LEU A 13 12.33 1.60 -19.74
CA LEU A 13 12.13 2.81 -18.97
C LEU A 13 13.27 2.99 -17.96
N ASP A 14 14.27 3.78 -18.36
CA ASP A 14 15.24 4.48 -17.50
C ASP A 14 16.46 3.68 -16.98
N THR A 15 17.35 3.33 -17.92
CA THR A 15 18.65 2.68 -17.64
C THR A 15 19.59 3.54 -16.77
N ARG A 16 19.51 4.88 -16.83
CA ARG A 16 20.31 5.78 -16.00
C ARG A 16 19.83 5.80 -14.54
N ARG A 17 18.52 5.89 -14.31
CA ARG A 17 17.94 5.78 -12.95
C ARG A 17 18.22 4.41 -12.34
N ARG A 18 18.13 3.33 -13.13
CA ARG A 18 18.44 1.97 -12.67
C ARG A 18 19.90 1.81 -12.22
N ARG A 19 20.86 2.37 -12.95
CA ARG A 19 22.29 2.35 -12.56
C ARG A 19 22.54 3.10 -11.26
N ARG A 20 21.94 4.30 -11.08
CA ARG A 20 22.01 5.05 -9.81
C ARG A 20 21.38 4.30 -8.64
N LEU A 21 20.23 3.65 -8.87
CA LEU A 21 19.54 2.86 -7.84
C LEU A 21 20.30 1.58 -7.47
N GLN A 22 20.96 0.93 -8.43
CA GLN A 22 21.81 -0.24 -8.17
C GLN A 22 23.07 0.11 -7.37
N ALA A 23 23.70 1.26 -7.64
CA ALA A 23 24.86 1.71 -6.87
C ALA A 23 24.54 1.94 -5.39
N ASN A 24 23.36 2.52 -5.09
CA ASN A 24 22.89 2.75 -3.72
C ASN A 24 22.54 1.45 -2.96
N TRP A 25 22.37 0.32 -3.65
CA TRP A 25 22.02 -0.96 -3.03
C TRP A 25 23.22 -1.64 -2.36
N ALA A 26 24.44 -1.36 -2.82
CA ALA A 26 25.63 -2.06 -2.36
C ALA A 26 26.11 -1.65 -0.95
N SER A 27 25.53 -0.59 -0.35
CA SER A 27 26.07 0.06 0.85
C SER A 27 25.21 -0.05 2.12
N HIS A 28 24.08 -0.78 2.10
CA HIS A 28 23.21 -0.87 3.28
C HIS A 28 23.46 -2.18 4.04
N GLU A 29 24.23 -2.10 5.12
CA GLU A 29 24.29 -3.16 6.13
C GLU A 29 22.95 -3.22 6.89
N PRO A 30 22.43 -4.43 7.17
CA PRO A 30 21.20 -4.57 7.94
C PRO A 30 21.40 -4.02 9.36
N THR A 31 20.61 -3.00 9.72
CA THR A 31 20.69 -2.33 11.03
C THR A 31 20.09 -3.15 12.18
N ILE A 32 19.49 -4.31 11.91
CA ILE A 32 18.76 -5.11 12.88
C ILE A 32 19.42 -6.48 13.02
N PRO A 33 19.69 -6.96 14.25
CA PRO A 33 20.28 -8.28 14.47
C PRO A 33 19.42 -9.37 13.84
N LEU A 34 20.07 -10.41 13.30
CA LEU A 34 19.42 -11.55 12.66
C LEU A 34 18.53 -12.29 13.66
N ARG A 35 17.24 -11.95 13.67
CA ARG A 35 16.20 -12.71 14.39
C ARG A 35 15.63 -13.78 13.45
N PRO A 36 15.17 -14.93 13.97
CA PRO A 36 14.39 -15.90 13.21
C PRO A 36 13.25 -15.25 12.42
N PHE A 37 12.99 -15.72 11.20
CA PHE A 37 11.92 -15.21 10.33
C PHE A 37 10.56 -15.07 11.05
N ILE A 38 10.17 -16.07 11.83
CA ILE A 38 8.87 -16.13 12.50
C ILE A 38 8.68 -14.95 13.48
N ASP A 39 9.75 -14.54 14.16
CA ASP A 39 9.69 -13.56 15.23
C ASP A 39 9.29 -12.18 14.72
N TYR A 40 9.80 -11.78 13.54
CA TYR A 40 9.58 -10.43 13.02
C TYR A 40 8.63 -10.37 11.82
N ALA A 41 8.39 -11.49 11.12
CA ALA A 41 7.56 -11.51 9.91
C ALA A 41 6.19 -12.18 10.10
N TRP A 42 5.98 -12.86 11.23
CA TRP A 42 4.75 -13.64 11.45
C TRP A 42 4.03 -13.21 12.73
N ASP A 43 4.52 -13.67 13.89
CA ASP A 43 3.85 -13.49 15.19
C ASP A 43 3.89 -12.03 15.64
N ASN A 44 5.09 -11.47 15.72
CA ASN A 44 5.30 -10.05 16.06
C ASN A 44 5.75 -9.29 14.82
N TYR A 45 4.82 -9.13 13.89
CA TYR A 45 5.12 -8.48 12.62
C TYR A 45 5.68 -7.06 12.81
N ASP A 46 6.96 -6.91 12.55
CA ASP A 46 7.70 -5.67 12.65
C ASP A 46 7.96 -5.13 11.22
N PRO A 47 7.22 -4.10 10.78
CA PRO A 47 7.36 -3.57 9.43
C PRO A 47 8.75 -3.00 9.16
N ASN A 48 9.46 -2.51 10.18
CA ASN A 48 10.82 -2.00 10.00
C ASN A 48 11.79 -3.16 9.81
N ALA A 49 11.73 -4.21 10.63
CA ALA A 49 12.54 -5.40 10.42
C ALA A 49 12.34 -5.99 9.02
N VAL A 50 11.07 -6.10 8.60
CA VAL A 50 10.72 -6.57 7.25
C VAL A 50 11.29 -5.67 6.17
N ALA A 51 11.11 -4.35 6.26
CA ALA A 51 11.61 -3.40 5.28
C ALA A 51 13.15 -3.39 5.23
N SER A 52 13.83 -3.48 6.38
CA SER A 52 15.30 -3.59 6.47
C SER A 52 15.81 -4.85 5.78
N CYS A 53 15.19 -6.01 6.04
CA CYS A 53 15.52 -7.26 5.34
C CYS A 53 15.28 -7.16 3.83
N LEU A 54 14.23 -6.45 3.40
CA LEU A 54 13.96 -6.24 1.99
C LEU A 54 15.02 -5.37 1.30
N LEU A 55 15.59 -4.38 2.00
CA LEU A 55 16.65 -3.50 1.50
C LEU A 55 18.06 -4.07 1.59
N ALA A 56 18.29 -5.01 2.50
CA ALA A 56 19.61 -5.59 2.70
C ALA A 56 20.20 -6.18 1.41
N ALA A 57 21.52 -6.15 1.27
CA ALA A 57 22.20 -6.69 0.10
C ALA A 57 22.20 -8.23 0.05
N ASP A 58 22.03 -8.86 1.21
CA ASP A 58 21.99 -10.31 1.37
C ASP A 58 20.88 -10.94 0.49
N LYS A 59 21.06 -12.22 0.13
CA LYS A 59 19.98 -12.93 -0.58
C LYS A 59 18.91 -13.44 0.38
N GLY A 60 19.26 -13.58 1.66
CA GLY A 60 18.48 -14.36 2.61
C GLY A 60 18.48 -15.86 2.25
N PHE A 61 17.63 -16.63 2.93
CA PHE A 61 17.35 -18.01 2.54
C PHE A 61 16.41 -18.08 1.33
N TYR A 62 16.23 -19.28 0.78
CA TYR A 62 15.39 -19.51 -0.40
C TYR A 62 14.01 -18.83 -0.29
N HIS A 63 13.72 -17.94 -1.26
CA HIS A 63 12.46 -17.18 -1.36
C HIS A 63 12.13 -16.21 -0.20
N GLN A 64 12.96 -16.04 0.83
CA GLN A 64 12.70 -15.17 1.98
C GLN A 64 12.20 -13.78 1.57
N LYS A 65 12.96 -13.05 0.73
CA LYS A 65 12.59 -11.69 0.31
C LYS A 65 11.28 -11.64 -0.49
N LYS A 66 10.96 -12.68 -1.25
CA LYS A 66 9.69 -12.73 -1.99
C LYS A 66 8.51 -12.89 -1.04
N ILE A 67 8.68 -13.67 0.04
CA ILE A 67 7.65 -13.91 1.07
C ILE A 67 7.44 -12.62 1.87
N LEU A 68 8.53 -12.05 2.40
CA LEU A 68 8.52 -10.79 3.15
C LEU A 68 7.89 -9.66 2.34
N TYR A 69 8.21 -9.57 1.05
CA TYR A 69 7.65 -8.53 0.18
C TYR A 69 6.14 -8.66 0.01
N GLU A 70 5.63 -9.89 -0.13
CA GLU A 70 4.18 -10.10 -0.25
C GLU A 70 3.45 -9.68 1.03
N GLY A 71 3.97 -10.09 2.19
CA GLY A 71 3.46 -9.68 3.50
C GLY A 71 3.51 -8.16 3.66
N PHE A 72 4.64 -7.54 3.31
CA PHE A 72 4.82 -6.11 3.37
C PHE A 72 3.82 -5.35 2.50
N CYS A 73 3.64 -5.76 1.25
CA CYS A 73 2.64 -5.14 0.37
C CYS A 73 1.22 -5.25 0.93
N THR A 74 0.85 -6.40 1.51
CA THR A 74 -0.47 -6.58 2.14
C THR A 74 -0.62 -5.73 3.40
N TRP A 75 0.42 -5.67 4.24
CA TRP A 75 0.44 -4.82 5.43
C TRP A 75 0.31 -3.34 5.05
N VAL A 76 1.01 -2.89 4.00
CA VAL A 76 0.90 -1.52 3.52
C VAL A 76 -0.53 -1.15 3.20
N LEU A 77 -1.28 -2.03 2.53
CA LEU A 77 -2.67 -1.79 2.15
C LEU A 77 -3.69 -2.03 3.27
N CYS A 78 -3.39 -2.95 4.19
CA CYS A 78 -4.32 -3.45 5.18
C CYS A 78 -3.62 -3.71 6.54
N PRO A 79 -3.07 -2.68 7.21
CA PRO A 79 -2.21 -2.88 8.39
C PRO A 79 -2.96 -3.51 9.57
N SER A 80 -4.26 -3.27 9.70
CA SER A 80 -5.11 -3.84 10.75
C SER A 80 -5.52 -5.31 10.52
N ARG A 81 -5.10 -5.94 9.41
CA ARG A 81 -5.59 -7.27 9.00
C ARG A 81 -4.44 -8.29 8.91
N SER A 82 -3.94 -8.72 10.07
CA SER A 82 -2.88 -9.73 10.19
C SER A 82 -3.18 -11.00 9.37
N LYS A 83 -4.41 -11.52 9.43
CA LYS A 83 -4.78 -12.74 8.70
C LYS A 83 -4.60 -12.62 7.18
N LEU A 84 -4.95 -11.48 6.60
CA LEU A 84 -4.83 -11.27 5.15
C LEU A 84 -3.35 -11.20 4.73
N ARG A 85 -2.51 -10.59 5.57
CA ARG A 85 -1.05 -10.55 5.43
C ARG A 85 -0.43 -11.94 5.53
N GLU A 86 -0.83 -12.72 6.53
CA GLU A 86 -0.40 -14.11 6.67
C GLU A 86 -0.78 -14.97 5.47
N ASP A 87 -2.02 -14.85 4.99
CA ASP A 87 -2.48 -15.62 3.84
C ASP A 87 -1.73 -15.25 2.55
N SER A 88 -1.30 -13.98 2.41
CA SER A 88 -0.47 -13.56 1.27
C SER A 88 0.95 -14.17 1.33
N MET A 89 1.55 -14.18 2.52
CA MET A 89 2.83 -14.83 2.76
C MET A 89 2.76 -16.34 2.55
N VAL A 90 1.71 -17.01 3.05
CA VAL A 90 1.49 -18.46 2.86
C VAL A 90 1.31 -18.80 1.39
N TYR A 91 0.58 -17.97 0.63
CA TYR A 91 0.48 -18.15 -0.81
C TYR A 91 1.86 -18.10 -1.49
N ARG A 92 2.76 -17.23 -1.03
CA ARG A 92 4.12 -17.15 -1.57
C ARG A 92 4.99 -18.34 -1.13
N ILE A 93 4.83 -18.82 0.10
CA ILE A 93 5.46 -20.04 0.63
C ILE A 93 5.03 -21.26 -0.20
N ALA A 94 3.73 -21.44 -0.43
CA ALA A 94 3.18 -22.53 -1.23
C ALA A 94 3.76 -22.53 -2.66
N LYS A 95 3.90 -21.35 -3.27
CA LYS A 95 4.56 -21.21 -4.57
C LYS A 95 6.06 -21.54 -4.55
N ALA A 96 6.74 -21.29 -3.43
CA ALA A 96 8.15 -21.64 -3.28
C ALA A 96 8.31 -23.17 -3.18
N VAL A 97 7.44 -23.84 -2.43
CA VAL A 97 7.39 -25.30 -2.34
C VAL A 97 7.11 -25.92 -3.71
N ASP A 98 6.06 -25.46 -4.40
CA ASP A 98 5.73 -25.97 -5.73
C ASP A 98 6.85 -25.75 -6.75
N ALA A 99 7.53 -24.60 -6.69
CA ALA A 99 8.68 -24.33 -7.56
C ALA A 99 9.90 -25.22 -7.26
N ALA A 100 10.09 -25.63 -6.00
CA ALA A 100 11.13 -26.57 -5.62
C ALA A 100 10.81 -28.02 -6.05
N GLU A 101 9.53 -28.40 -6.00
CA GLU A 101 9.05 -29.77 -6.28
C GLU A 101 8.79 -30.03 -7.77
N ALA A 102 8.23 -29.06 -8.49
CA ALA A 102 7.75 -29.24 -9.86
C ALA A 102 8.78 -29.85 -10.84
N PRO A 103 10.07 -29.43 -10.85
CA PRO A 103 11.07 -30.03 -11.74
C PRO A 103 11.29 -31.53 -11.50
N TRP A 104 11.11 -31.98 -10.25
CA TRP A 104 11.32 -33.36 -9.85
C TRP A 104 10.08 -34.22 -10.09
N ARG A 105 8.88 -33.65 -9.95
CA ARG A 105 7.64 -34.32 -10.36
C ARG A 105 7.63 -34.62 -11.86
N SER A 106 8.09 -33.69 -12.70
CA SER A 106 8.14 -33.89 -14.15
C SER A 106 9.22 -34.88 -14.61
N ASN A 107 10.31 -35.00 -13.84
CA ASN A 107 11.41 -35.91 -14.13
C ASN A 107 11.22 -37.31 -13.50
N ALA A 108 10.07 -37.57 -12.87
CA ALA A 108 9.76 -38.80 -12.15
C ALA A 108 9.52 -40.04 -13.03
N ALA A 109 9.93 -40.02 -14.31
CA ALA A 109 9.81 -41.19 -15.19
C ALA A 109 10.54 -42.45 -14.65
N GLY A 110 11.44 -42.28 -13.67
CA GLY A 110 12.17 -43.36 -13.00
C GLY A 110 11.91 -43.54 -11.51
N PHE A 111 11.02 -42.76 -10.85
CA PHE A 111 10.78 -42.89 -9.40
C PHE A 111 9.36 -42.45 -8.99
N ILE A 112 8.95 -42.82 -7.77
CA ILE A 112 7.62 -42.49 -7.22
C ILE A 112 7.50 -40.95 -7.05
N PRO A 113 6.43 -40.29 -7.54
CA PRO A 113 6.29 -38.82 -7.47
C PRO A 113 6.51 -38.21 -6.08
N THR A 114 6.09 -38.89 -5.01
CA THR A 114 6.30 -38.46 -3.62
C THR A 114 7.78 -38.41 -3.22
N LEU A 115 8.60 -39.31 -3.76
CA LEU A 115 10.05 -39.25 -3.61
C LEU A 115 10.62 -38.03 -4.34
N GLY A 116 10.06 -37.70 -5.52
CA GLY A 116 10.39 -36.47 -6.26
C GLY A 116 10.15 -35.20 -5.46
N ASP A 117 9.01 -35.12 -4.78
CA ASP A 117 8.72 -33.98 -3.90
C ASP A 117 9.75 -33.87 -2.77
N PHE A 118 10.07 -34.98 -2.09
CA PHE A 118 11.05 -35.01 -1.01
C PHE A 118 12.45 -34.60 -1.50
N VAL A 119 12.89 -35.12 -2.63
CA VAL A 119 14.16 -34.76 -3.28
C VAL A 119 14.18 -33.29 -3.66
N GLY A 120 13.10 -32.75 -4.24
CA GLY A 120 13.01 -31.33 -4.58
C GLY A 120 13.12 -30.41 -3.36
N ARG A 121 12.50 -30.79 -2.24
CA ARG A 121 12.62 -30.06 -0.97
C ARG A 121 14.04 -30.09 -0.43
N LEU A 122 14.74 -31.22 -0.48
CA LEU A 122 16.09 -31.36 0.06
C LEU A 122 17.18 -30.72 -0.82
N ILE A 123 17.07 -30.87 -2.14
CA ILE A 123 18.11 -30.44 -3.08
C ILE A 123 17.91 -28.98 -3.52
N HIS A 124 16.66 -28.55 -3.73
CA HIS A 124 16.36 -27.22 -4.27
C HIS A 124 15.78 -26.27 -3.25
N GLY A 125 15.04 -26.80 -2.27
CA GLY A 125 14.67 -26.02 -1.11
C GLY A 125 15.86 -25.88 -0.16
N ASP A 126 16.14 -24.65 0.25
CA ASP A 126 17.07 -24.40 1.36
C ASP A 126 16.47 -25.00 2.63
N MET A 127 17.21 -25.83 3.37
CA MET A 127 16.73 -26.40 4.63
C MET A 127 16.25 -25.31 5.60
N ARG A 128 16.87 -24.13 5.57
CA ARG A 128 16.45 -22.96 6.36
C ARG A 128 15.08 -22.45 5.95
N PHE A 129 14.70 -22.51 4.68
CA PHE A 129 13.33 -22.14 4.26
C PHE A 129 12.29 -23.01 4.95
N PHE A 130 12.55 -24.31 5.08
CA PHE A 130 11.61 -25.20 5.76
C PHE A 130 11.57 -24.96 7.27
N GLN A 131 12.74 -24.82 7.89
CA GLN A 131 12.89 -24.62 9.33
C GLN A 131 12.42 -23.24 9.80
N GLU A 132 12.62 -22.19 9.01
CA GLU A 132 12.33 -20.81 9.43
C GLU A 132 10.99 -20.28 8.90
N ALA A 133 10.51 -20.75 7.73
CA ALA A 133 9.29 -20.23 7.12
C ALA A 133 8.20 -21.29 6.98
N TYR A 134 8.46 -22.44 6.34
CA TYR A 134 7.39 -23.40 6.00
C TYR A 134 6.77 -24.04 7.25
N TYR A 135 7.56 -24.73 8.08
CA TYR A 135 7.03 -25.43 9.24
C TYR A 135 6.53 -24.48 10.34
N PRO A 136 7.25 -23.40 10.69
CA PRO A 136 6.77 -22.46 11.71
C PRO A 136 5.44 -21.78 11.35
N THR A 137 5.16 -21.57 10.06
CA THR A 137 3.87 -21.00 9.64
C THR A 137 2.73 -22.03 9.61
N GLY A 138 3.00 -23.29 9.97
CA GLY A 138 2.02 -24.38 10.04
C GLY A 138 2.06 -25.36 8.85
N GLY A 139 3.08 -25.25 7.98
CA GLY A 139 3.36 -26.20 6.90
C GLY A 139 2.17 -26.45 5.96
N ALA A 140 1.97 -27.71 5.60
CA ALA A 140 0.93 -28.12 4.65
C ALA A 140 -0.49 -27.72 5.11
N MET A 141 -0.79 -27.83 6.40
CA MET A 141 -2.12 -27.50 6.93
C MET A 141 -2.43 -26.01 6.78
N ARG A 142 -1.44 -25.13 7.01
CA ARG A 142 -1.64 -23.70 6.78
C ARG A 142 -1.83 -23.38 5.29
N VAL A 143 -1.08 -24.05 4.42
CA VAL A 143 -1.21 -23.88 2.96
C VAL A 143 -2.60 -24.27 2.47
N LEU A 144 -3.13 -25.41 2.93
CA LEU A 144 -4.48 -25.88 2.57
C LEU A 144 -5.58 -24.97 3.11
N GLY A 145 -5.38 -24.40 4.31
CA GLY A 145 -6.33 -23.47 4.94
C GLY A 145 -6.24 -22.02 4.47
N ALA A 146 -5.27 -21.67 3.61
CA ALA A 146 -5.09 -20.29 3.15
C ALA A 146 -6.15 -19.90 2.10
N LEU A 147 -6.45 -18.60 2.03
CA LEU A 147 -7.38 -18.08 1.03
C LEU A 147 -6.92 -18.40 -0.40
N PRO A 148 -7.79 -18.94 -1.27
CA PRO A 148 -7.48 -19.07 -2.68
C PRO A 148 -7.11 -17.71 -3.30
N ARG A 149 -6.18 -17.70 -4.26
CA ARG A 149 -5.65 -16.46 -4.87
C ARG A 149 -6.75 -15.48 -5.30
N ALA A 150 -7.81 -15.99 -5.93
CA ALA A 150 -8.92 -15.15 -6.38
C ALA A 150 -9.76 -14.56 -5.23
N ALA A 151 -9.89 -15.28 -4.11
CA ALA A 151 -10.53 -14.77 -2.90
C ALA A 151 -9.65 -13.75 -2.19
N TYR A 152 -8.35 -14.04 -2.04
CA TYR A 152 -7.36 -13.10 -1.51
C TYR A 152 -7.36 -11.77 -2.27
N LYS A 153 -7.28 -11.79 -3.60
CA LYS A 153 -7.30 -10.57 -4.43
C LYS A 153 -8.56 -9.74 -4.24
N ARG A 154 -9.73 -10.39 -4.13
CA ARG A 154 -11.00 -9.70 -3.87
C ARG A 154 -11.03 -9.09 -2.47
N ALA A 155 -10.55 -9.82 -1.47
CA ALA A 155 -10.45 -9.33 -0.10
C ALA A 155 -9.49 -8.14 0.00
N LEU A 156 -8.32 -8.23 -0.63
CA LEU A 156 -7.34 -7.15 -0.68
C LEU A 156 -7.91 -5.90 -1.35
N ALA A 157 -8.49 -6.03 -2.54
CA ALA A 157 -9.07 -4.89 -3.26
C ALA A 157 -10.23 -4.25 -2.48
N LYS A 158 -11.08 -5.06 -1.82
CA LYS A 158 -12.18 -4.55 -0.98
C LYS A 158 -11.67 -3.75 0.22
N ARG A 159 -10.52 -4.12 0.78
CA ARG A 159 -9.98 -3.48 1.99
C ARG A 159 -9.03 -2.33 1.69
N ALA A 160 -8.37 -2.35 0.53
CA ALA A 160 -7.51 -1.28 0.08
C ALA A 160 -8.25 0.06 -0.13
N THR A 161 -9.58 0.06 -0.25
CA THR A 161 -10.37 1.30 -0.38
C THR A 161 -10.26 2.18 0.86
N GLU A 162 -10.17 1.59 2.06
CA GLU A 162 -9.93 2.34 3.30
C GLU A 162 -8.56 3.05 3.22
N MET A 163 -7.54 2.35 2.72
CA MET A 163 -6.22 2.96 2.52
C MET A 163 -6.23 4.09 1.48
N LEU A 164 -7.03 3.97 0.41
CA LEU A 164 -7.13 5.00 -0.63
C LEU A 164 -7.66 6.31 -0.07
N GLU A 165 -8.71 6.28 0.76
CA GLU A 165 -9.25 7.48 1.39
C GLU A 165 -8.20 8.19 2.25
N ALA A 166 -7.39 7.42 2.98
CA ALA A 166 -6.29 7.95 3.77
C ALA A 166 -5.18 8.56 2.90
N VAL A 167 -4.81 7.90 1.79
CA VAL A 167 -3.88 8.42 0.77
C VAL A 167 -4.40 9.72 0.15
N HIS A 168 -5.71 9.86 -0.07
CA HIS A 168 -6.30 11.10 -0.59
C HIS A 168 -6.15 12.25 0.40
N MET A 169 -6.40 12.01 1.69
CA MET A 169 -6.14 13.02 2.73
C MET A 169 -4.67 13.44 2.74
N MET A 170 -3.75 12.47 2.68
CA MET A 170 -2.31 12.77 2.63
C MET A 170 -1.93 13.60 1.39
N ALA A 171 -2.55 13.34 0.24
CA ALA A 171 -2.32 14.11 -0.97
C ALA A 171 -2.75 15.58 -0.83
N ILE A 172 -3.90 15.81 -0.20
CA ILE A 172 -4.43 17.16 0.05
C ILE A 172 -3.56 17.91 1.07
N TYR A 173 -3.01 17.20 2.07
CA TYR A 173 -2.05 17.75 3.02
C TYR A 173 -0.76 18.18 2.35
N HIS A 174 -0.17 17.27 1.57
CA HIS A 174 1.04 17.59 0.84
C HIS A 174 0.83 18.77 -0.11
N PHE A 175 -0.30 18.79 -0.83
CA PHE A 175 -0.64 19.91 -1.72
C PHE A 175 -0.75 21.24 -0.97
N HIS A 176 -1.37 21.25 0.22
CA HIS A 176 -1.47 22.45 1.05
C HIS A 176 -0.09 22.97 1.45
N LEU A 177 0.76 22.08 1.97
CA LEU A 177 2.11 22.42 2.40
C LEU A 177 2.98 22.96 1.26
N THR A 178 2.83 22.41 0.06
CA THR A 178 3.64 22.81 -1.10
C THR A 178 3.13 24.08 -1.77
N HIS A 179 1.81 24.31 -1.84
CA HIS A 179 1.24 25.34 -2.72
C HIS A 179 0.43 26.44 -2.03
N LEU A 180 0.00 26.23 -0.79
CA LEU A 180 -0.91 27.17 -0.09
C LEU A 180 -0.25 27.89 1.08
N THR A 181 0.75 27.29 1.73
CA THR A 181 1.44 27.87 2.91
C THR A 181 2.09 29.23 2.64
N SER A 182 2.45 29.54 1.39
CA SER A 182 3.05 30.84 1.01
C SER A 182 2.04 31.95 0.72
N LYS A 183 0.73 31.68 0.74
CA LYS A 183 -0.32 32.57 0.19
C LYS A 183 -1.39 32.99 1.21
N ASP A 184 -1.02 33.36 2.43
CA ASP A 184 -1.93 33.80 3.51
C ASP A 184 -2.75 32.67 4.20
N TYR A 185 -2.36 31.40 4.03
CA TYR A 185 -2.99 30.26 4.69
C TYR A 185 -2.15 29.75 5.90
N ASP A 186 -2.02 30.59 6.93
CA ASP A 186 -1.28 30.29 8.18
C ASP A 186 -1.96 29.26 9.11
N TYR A 187 -2.95 28.51 8.62
CA TYR A 187 -3.64 27.50 9.43
C TYR A 187 -2.98 26.14 9.26
N ALA A 188 -2.43 25.60 10.36
CA ALA A 188 -2.00 24.21 10.44
C ALA A 188 -3.20 23.29 10.19
N LEU A 189 -3.11 22.44 9.16
CA LEU A 189 -4.25 21.62 8.77
C LEU A 189 -4.57 20.60 9.85
N SER A 190 -5.79 20.68 10.39
CA SER A 190 -6.28 19.65 11.29
C SER A 190 -6.81 18.45 10.51
N LYS A 191 -6.86 17.30 11.17
CA LYS A 191 -7.41 16.07 10.61
C LYS A 191 -8.85 16.23 10.11
N GLU A 192 -9.65 17.01 10.85
CA GLU A 192 -11.04 17.32 10.54
C GLU A 192 -11.14 18.20 9.30
N THR A 193 -10.22 19.15 9.13
CA THR A 193 -10.14 20.03 7.98
C THR A 193 -9.83 19.23 6.71
N GLY A 194 -8.86 18.31 6.80
CA GLY A 194 -8.55 17.36 5.73
C GLY A 194 -9.74 16.50 5.32
N GLY A 195 -10.40 15.90 6.32
CA GLY A 195 -11.59 15.08 6.10
C GLY A 195 -12.74 15.87 5.47
N ALA A 196 -12.95 17.13 5.87
CA ALA A 196 -13.95 18.00 5.28
C ALA A 196 -13.63 18.38 3.82
N VAL A 197 -12.37 18.69 3.52
CA VAL A 197 -11.91 19.01 2.16
C VAL A 197 -12.03 17.79 1.25
N VAL A 198 -11.58 16.61 1.70
CA VAL A 198 -11.82 15.33 0.99
C VAL A 198 -13.31 15.14 0.75
N GLY A 199 -14.12 15.28 1.80
CA GLY A 199 -15.55 15.04 1.71
C GLY A 199 -16.28 15.99 0.76
N ARG A 200 -15.77 17.22 0.58
CA ARG A 200 -16.29 18.21 -0.36
C ARG A 200 -15.84 17.94 -1.79
N ILE A 201 -14.54 17.65 -1.98
CA ILE A 201 -13.96 17.41 -3.30
C ILE A 201 -14.55 16.14 -3.92
N PHE A 202 -14.66 15.08 -3.14
CA PHE A 202 -15.05 13.76 -3.62
C PHE A 202 -16.53 13.42 -3.39
N GLY A 203 -17.25 14.26 -2.64
CA GLY A 203 -18.62 13.99 -2.21
C GLY A 203 -18.71 12.69 -1.40
N THR A 204 -19.84 12.00 -1.47
CA THR A 204 -20.03 10.66 -0.89
C THR A 204 -19.36 9.53 -1.69
N THR A 205 -18.58 9.86 -2.74
CA THR A 205 -18.13 8.92 -3.79
C THR A 205 -16.63 9.01 -4.12
N SER A 206 -15.76 9.15 -3.11
CA SER A 206 -14.29 9.10 -3.24
C SER A 206 -13.76 7.82 -3.90
N ASN A 207 -14.47 6.70 -3.75
CA ASN A 207 -14.09 5.41 -4.35
C ASN A 207 -14.31 5.34 -5.88
N ARG A 208 -14.99 6.32 -6.48
CA ARG A 208 -15.26 6.34 -7.93
C ARG A 208 -14.00 6.63 -8.74
N TRP A 209 -13.15 7.55 -8.27
CA TRP A 209 -12.02 8.12 -9.01
C TRP A 209 -10.83 7.17 -9.16
N PHE A 210 -10.55 6.31 -8.18
CA PHE A 210 -9.47 5.32 -8.29
C PHE A 210 -9.87 4.12 -9.18
N VAL A 211 -11.18 3.92 -9.38
CA VAL A 211 -11.72 2.93 -10.32
C VAL A 211 -11.86 3.53 -11.74
N GLU A 212 -11.97 4.85 -11.85
CA GLU A 212 -12.13 5.61 -13.10
C GLU A 212 -10.88 5.56 -14.00
N ASP A 213 -9.67 5.37 -13.47
CA ASP A 213 -8.46 5.15 -14.28
C ASP A 213 -8.29 3.68 -14.72
N ARG A 214 -9.40 3.09 -15.14
CA ARG A 214 -9.42 1.83 -15.88
C ARG A 214 -10.02 2.14 -17.24
N THR A 215 -9.28 1.78 -18.28
CA THR A 215 -9.64 1.65 -19.72
C THR A 215 -11.02 1.06 -20.06
N ILE A 216 -11.80 0.69 -19.05
CA ILE A 216 -13.16 0.19 -19.04
C ILE A 216 -14.16 1.23 -19.58
N TRP A 217 -13.98 2.55 -19.38
CA TRP A 217 -14.98 3.54 -19.83
C TRP A 217 -14.87 4.02 -21.28
N LYS A 218 -13.73 3.87 -21.99
CA LYS A 218 -13.74 4.06 -23.45
C LYS A 218 -14.73 3.11 -24.15
N LYS A 219 -15.05 1.97 -23.53
CA LYS A 219 -16.09 1.01 -23.96
C LYS A 219 -17.48 1.27 -23.37
N ILE A 220 -17.63 2.07 -22.31
CA ILE A 220 -18.94 2.32 -21.68
C ILE A 220 -19.51 3.70 -22.10
N ASP A 221 -18.69 4.72 -22.34
CA ASP A 221 -19.16 6.01 -22.89
C ASP A 221 -19.52 5.95 -24.38
N THR A 222 -19.01 4.96 -25.11
CA THR A 222 -19.44 4.67 -26.50
C THR A 222 -20.78 3.94 -26.59
N VAL A 223 -21.32 3.45 -25.47
CA VAL A 223 -22.55 2.65 -25.46
C VAL A 223 -23.68 3.42 -24.79
N LYS A 224 -24.66 3.87 -25.59
CA LYS A 224 -25.84 4.69 -25.22
C LYS A 224 -26.76 4.10 -24.14
N ASN A 225 -26.44 2.97 -23.53
CA ASN A 225 -27.37 2.28 -22.63
C ASN A 225 -26.63 1.64 -21.43
N LYS A 226 -26.22 2.51 -20.50
CA LYS A 226 -25.44 2.17 -19.29
C LYS A 226 -26.14 1.12 -18.40
N GLU A 227 -27.46 1.06 -18.44
CA GLU A 227 -28.28 0.14 -17.63
C GLU A 227 -28.26 -1.33 -18.12
N LYS A 228 -28.08 -1.56 -19.43
CA LYS A 228 -28.06 -2.92 -20.00
C LYS A 228 -26.78 -3.70 -19.70
N ILE A 229 -25.64 -3.01 -19.52
CA ILE A 229 -24.36 -3.66 -19.15
C ILE A 229 -24.35 -4.07 -17.67
N ILE A 230 -24.98 -3.29 -16.78
CA ILE A 230 -25.03 -3.61 -15.34
C ILE A 230 -25.80 -4.92 -15.11
N ARG A 231 -26.85 -5.18 -15.89
CA ARG A 231 -27.61 -6.44 -15.83
C ARG A 231 -26.92 -7.63 -16.52
N ARG A 232 -25.95 -7.41 -17.42
CA ARG A 232 -25.28 -8.47 -18.21
C ARG A 232 -23.78 -8.66 -17.90
N SER A 233 -23.20 -7.83 -17.05
CA SER A 233 -21.80 -7.92 -16.64
C SER A 233 -21.55 -9.20 -15.82
N LYS A 234 -20.64 -10.06 -16.28
CA LYS A 234 -20.10 -11.20 -15.50
C LYS A 234 -19.40 -10.74 -14.20
N ASP A 235 -19.07 -9.46 -14.09
CA ASP A 235 -18.44 -8.85 -12.91
C ASP A 235 -19.49 -8.17 -12.00
N LYS A 236 -20.45 -8.94 -11.48
CA LYS A 236 -21.40 -8.48 -10.43
C LYS A 236 -20.68 -7.81 -9.25
N THR A 237 -19.46 -8.27 -8.94
CA THR A 237 -18.61 -7.73 -7.88
C THR A 237 -18.29 -6.25 -8.06
N LYS A 238 -18.03 -5.77 -9.29
CA LYS A 238 -17.70 -4.35 -9.55
C LYS A 238 -18.91 -3.43 -9.43
N ALA A 239 -20.08 -3.92 -9.83
CA ALA A 239 -21.35 -3.19 -9.70
C ALA A 239 -21.85 -3.16 -8.24
N LEU A 240 -21.66 -4.25 -7.49
CA LEU A 240 -21.95 -4.31 -6.05
C LEU A 240 -21.02 -3.39 -5.25
N ILE A 241 -19.72 -3.41 -5.58
CA ILE A 241 -18.72 -2.44 -5.07
C ILE A 241 -19.27 -1.03 -5.33
N ALA A 242 -19.56 -0.63 -6.57
CA ALA A 242 -20.06 0.72 -6.89
C ALA A 242 -21.40 1.13 -6.22
N MET A 243 -22.31 0.19 -5.92
CA MET A 243 -23.61 0.48 -5.28
C MET A 243 -23.53 0.61 -3.74
N GLU A 244 -22.58 -0.05 -3.09
CA GLU A 244 -22.45 -0.05 -1.62
C GLU A 244 -21.81 1.25 -1.07
N TYR A 245 -21.25 2.12 -1.93
CA TYR A 245 -20.52 3.34 -1.56
C TYR A 245 -21.35 4.63 -1.45
N LYS A 246 -22.57 4.60 -0.89
CA LYS A 246 -23.21 5.84 -0.41
C LYS A 246 -22.66 6.20 0.99
N ILE A 247 -21.53 6.90 1.05
CA ILE A 247 -20.76 7.10 2.30
C ILE A 247 -20.76 8.57 2.76
N HIS A 248 -21.04 8.83 4.04
CA HIS A 248 -20.88 10.16 4.66
C HIS A 248 -19.39 10.46 4.85
N SER A 249 -18.89 11.49 4.18
CA SER A 249 -17.53 11.51 3.61
C SER A 249 -16.38 11.98 4.51
N SER A 250 -16.64 12.61 5.65
CA SER A 250 -15.57 13.10 6.55
C SER A 250 -15.23 12.11 7.67
N THR A 251 -16.22 11.55 8.37
CA THR A 251 -16.00 10.62 9.49
C THR A 251 -15.30 9.33 9.07
N LEU A 252 -15.65 8.80 7.89
CA LEU A 252 -15.05 7.58 7.38
C LEU A 252 -13.61 7.78 6.92
N ALA A 253 -13.29 8.91 6.29
CA ALA A 253 -11.90 9.25 5.95
C ALA A 253 -11.04 9.36 7.22
N ILE A 254 -11.57 9.98 8.29
CA ILE A 254 -10.91 10.09 9.60
C ILE A 254 -10.67 8.70 10.21
N GLN A 255 -11.68 7.81 10.18
CA GLN A 255 -11.53 6.43 10.67
C GLN A 255 -10.55 5.62 9.82
N ALA A 256 -10.57 5.81 8.51
CA ALA A 256 -9.66 5.16 7.57
C ALA A 256 -8.21 5.58 7.83
N TRP A 257 -7.98 6.86 8.13
CA TRP A 257 -6.69 7.37 8.60
C TRP A 257 -6.25 6.69 9.87
N ASP A 258 -7.09 6.64 10.91
CA ASP A 258 -6.72 6.02 12.19
C ASP A 258 -6.31 4.56 12.02
N LYS A 259 -7.06 3.80 11.21
CA LYS A 259 -6.76 2.39 10.91
C LYS A 259 -5.51 2.21 10.05
N SER A 260 -5.14 3.21 9.26
CA SER A 260 -4.00 3.16 8.33
C SER A 260 -2.74 3.83 8.84
N ARG A 261 -2.79 4.51 10.00
CA ARG A 261 -1.65 5.22 10.61
C ARG A 261 -0.31 4.47 10.52
N PRO A 262 -0.23 3.14 10.80
CA PRO A 262 1.05 2.44 10.77
C PRO A 262 1.70 2.35 9.39
N SER A 263 0.93 2.45 8.30
CA SER A 263 1.44 2.19 6.94
C SER A 263 1.10 3.25 5.90
N ILE A 264 0.35 4.28 6.26
CA ILE A 264 -0.12 5.33 5.35
C ILE A 264 1.02 6.04 4.62
N ALA A 265 2.16 6.25 5.30
CA ALA A 265 3.34 6.86 4.70
C ALA A 265 3.88 6.01 3.53
N TYR A 266 3.94 4.69 3.70
CA TYR A 266 4.31 3.77 2.61
C TYR A 266 3.26 3.74 1.50
N ALA A 267 1.97 3.70 1.83
CA ALA A 267 0.92 3.69 0.81
C ALA A 267 0.93 4.96 -0.04
N TYR A 268 1.07 6.12 0.59
CA TYR A 268 1.15 7.41 -0.09
C TYR A 268 2.45 7.55 -0.90
N ALA A 269 3.58 7.12 -0.36
CA ALA A 269 4.83 7.05 -1.12
C ALA A 269 4.70 6.16 -2.36
N ALA A 270 4.07 4.98 -2.25
CA ALA A 270 3.81 4.09 -3.39
C ALA A 270 2.92 4.75 -4.45
N ALA A 271 2.01 5.62 -4.03
CA ALA A 271 1.13 6.37 -4.92
C ALA A 271 1.89 7.37 -5.80
N SER A 272 3.08 7.79 -5.38
CA SER A 272 3.93 8.75 -6.09
C SER A 272 4.98 8.12 -7.03
N ILE A 273 5.14 6.80 -7.00
CA ILE A 273 6.19 6.10 -7.75
C ILE A 273 5.58 5.51 -9.03
N PRO A 274 5.96 5.98 -10.23
CA PRO A 274 5.44 5.44 -11.48
C PRO A 274 6.05 4.07 -11.80
N THR A 275 5.24 3.15 -12.29
CA THR A 275 5.66 1.81 -12.76
C THR A 275 5.55 1.65 -14.29
N GLY A 276 4.90 2.61 -14.97
CA GLY A 276 4.69 2.63 -16.42
C GLY A 276 3.20 2.64 -16.80
N ASN A 277 2.87 2.99 -18.04
CA ASN A 277 1.49 3.04 -18.56
C ASN A 277 0.51 3.89 -17.73
N GLY A 278 0.99 5.00 -17.15
CA GLY A 278 0.20 5.85 -16.25
C GLY A 278 -0.05 5.25 -14.86
N ARG A 279 0.46 4.06 -14.56
CA ARG A 279 0.25 3.38 -13.28
C ARG A 279 1.34 3.71 -12.29
N THR A 280 1.00 3.57 -11.01
CA THR A 280 1.90 3.79 -9.88
C THR A 280 2.10 2.49 -9.11
N LEU A 281 3.11 2.45 -8.24
CA LEU A 281 3.38 1.28 -7.40
C LEU A 281 2.15 0.90 -6.57
N LEU A 282 1.41 1.89 -6.04
CA LEU A 282 0.18 1.64 -5.30
C LEU A 282 -0.86 0.85 -6.13
N HIS A 283 -1.02 1.16 -7.42
CA HIS A 283 -1.90 0.40 -8.31
C HIS A 283 -1.44 -1.06 -8.47
N GLU A 284 -0.13 -1.29 -8.56
CA GLU A 284 0.43 -2.64 -8.62
C GLU A 284 0.22 -3.43 -7.31
N LEU A 285 0.24 -2.74 -6.16
CA LEU A 285 -0.06 -3.35 -4.86
C LEU A 285 -1.54 -3.77 -4.80
N ILE A 286 -2.47 -2.87 -5.13
CA ILE A 286 -3.92 -3.10 -5.04
C ILE A 286 -4.36 -4.25 -5.95
N ASP A 287 -3.80 -4.33 -7.17
CA ASP A 287 -4.11 -5.39 -8.11
C ASP A 287 -3.39 -6.72 -7.83
N ALA A 288 -2.58 -6.77 -6.75
CA ALA A 288 -1.70 -7.89 -6.39
C ALA A 288 -0.89 -8.39 -7.60
N ARG A 289 -0.28 -7.42 -8.31
CA ARG A 289 0.64 -7.62 -9.44
C ARG A 289 2.08 -7.34 -9.07
N SER A 290 2.29 -6.56 -8.03
CA SER A 290 3.61 -6.27 -7.51
C SER A 290 4.32 -7.52 -7.02
N THR A 291 5.58 -7.71 -7.40
CA THR A 291 6.43 -8.78 -6.88
C THR A 291 7.82 -8.24 -6.57
N PHE A 292 8.53 -8.88 -5.63
CA PHE A 292 9.89 -8.49 -5.31
C PHE A 292 10.80 -8.49 -6.54
N LYS A 293 10.68 -9.49 -7.43
CA LYS A 293 11.49 -9.55 -8.66
C LYS A 293 11.28 -8.32 -9.56
N LEU A 294 10.03 -7.88 -9.71
CA LEU A 294 9.66 -6.76 -10.56
C LEU A 294 10.06 -5.42 -9.92
N HIS A 295 9.74 -5.21 -8.64
CA HIS A 295 9.77 -3.87 -8.03
C HIS A 295 10.85 -3.67 -6.95
N ARG A 296 11.74 -4.64 -6.69
CA ARG A 296 12.81 -4.46 -5.68
C ARG A 296 13.67 -3.21 -5.89
N HIS A 297 13.88 -2.81 -7.15
CA HIS A 297 14.67 -1.63 -7.50
C HIS A 297 14.02 -0.31 -7.05
N LEU A 298 12.73 -0.33 -6.74
CA LEU A 298 11.98 0.83 -6.23
C LEU A 298 12.02 0.92 -4.69
N LEU A 299 12.48 -0.11 -3.97
CA LEU A 299 12.37 -0.16 -2.50
C LEU A 299 13.11 0.96 -1.79
N VAL A 300 14.31 1.31 -2.24
CA VAL A 300 15.09 2.42 -1.64
C VAL A 300 14.35 3.74 -1.81
N GLU A 301 13.83 4.00 -3.01
CA GLU A 301 13.05 5.20 -3.28
C GLU A 301 11.73 5.20 -2.50
N TRP A 302 11.08 4.05 -2.41
CA TRP A 302 9.83 3.89 -1.68
C TRP A 302 9.99 4.15 -0.18
N CYS A 303 11.03 3.60 0.45
CA CYS A 303 11.31 3.85 1.86
C CYS A 303 11.73 5.30 2.11
N GLY A 304 12.58 5.88 1.24
CA GLY A 304 12.99 7.28 1.36
C GLY A 304 11.83 8.26 1.22
N ARG A 305 10.91 8.02 0.28
CA ARG A 305 9.68 8.82 0.16
C ARG A 305 8.76 8.63 1.36
N ALA A 306 8.60 7.41 1.87
CA ALA A 306 7.82 7.17 3.09
C ALA A 306 8.41 7.92 4.29
N ARG A 307 9.74 7.96 4.42
CA ARG A 307 10.43 8.75 5.44
C ARG A 307 10.15 10.25 5.28
N TYR A 308 10.25 10.78 4.06
CA TYR A 308 9.92 12.18 3.77
C TYR A 308 8.49 12.52 4.18
N VAL A 309 7.53 11.65 3.88
CA VAL A 309 6.12 11.84 4.28
C VAL A 309 5.98 11.98 5.78
N VAL A 310 6.65 11.12 6.57
CA VAL A 310 6.61 11.20 8.03
C VAL A 310 7.26 12.50 8.53
N ASP A 311 8.45 12.81 8.05
CA ASP A 311 9.26 13.90 8.58
C ASP A 311 8.79 15.30 8.17
N HIS A 312 8.17 15.44 6.99
CA HIS A 312 7.86 16.77 6.40
C HIS A 312 6.38 17.00 6.15
N ILE A 313 5.57 15.93 6.01
CA ILE A 313 4.13 16.08 5.72
C ILE A 313 3.33 15.81 6.99
N ILE A 314 3.50 14.63 7.58
CA ILE A 314 2.78 14.24 8.79
C ILE A 314 3.23 15.08 9.96
N ALA A 315 4.53 15.34 10.14
CA ALA A 315 5.03 16.18 11.22
C ALA A 315 4.37 17.57 11.25
N GLU A 316 4.17 18.18 10.07
CA GLU A 316 3.54 19.50 9.92
C GLU A 316 2.01 19.48 10.00
N CYS A 317 1.38 18.41 9.52
CA CYS A 317 -0.10 18.28 9.52
C CYS A 317 -0.66 17.61 10.77
N SER A 318 0.17 16.95 11.58
CA SER A 318 -0.31 16.20 12.72
C SER A 318 -0.60 17.14 13.90
N GLN A 319 -1.87 17.47 14.06
CA GLN A 319 -2.45 17.69 15.39
C GLN A 319 -2.64 16.35 16.14
N ASP A 320 -1.89 15.30 15.79
CA ASP A 320 -1.89 14.03 16.53
C ASP A 320 -1.07 14.22 17.82
N ARG A 321 -1.45 15.22 18.62
CA ARG A 321 -0.84 15.60 19.90
C ARG A 321 -1.09 14.56 20.99
N GLY A 322 -1.67 13.42 20.63
CA GLY A 322 -2.34 12.55 21.59
C GLY A 322 -3.57 13.23 22.18
N ASN A 323 -4.29 12.51 23.02
CA ASN A 323 -5.29 13.10 23.89
C ASN A 323 -4.73 13.08 25.32
N PRO A 324 -4.07 14.16 25.78
CA PRO A 324 -3.48 14.20 27.12
C PRO A 324 -4.54 14.04 28.22
N GLU A 325 -5.78 14.48 28.00
CA GLU A 325 -6.89 14.30 28.95
C GLU A 325 -7.29 12.83 29.10
N ARG A 326 -7.03 11.99 28.08
CA ARG A 326 -7.24 10.54 28.13
C ARG A 326 -5.96 9.75 28.41
N GLY A 327 -4.82 10.43 28.63
CA GLY A 327 -3.51 9.80 28.76
C GLY A 327 -3.04 9.08 27.49
N GLU A 328 -3.62 9.39 26.32
CA GLU A 328 -3.20 8.79 25.05
C GLU A 328 -2.00 9.56 24.49
N PRO A 329 -0.80 8.95 24.39
CA PRO A 329 0.36 9.63 23.83
C PRO A 329 0.19 9.89 22.32
N PRO A 330 0.94 10.85 21.75
CA PRO A 330 1.04 11.04 20.31
C PRO A 330 1.41 9.73 19.60
N PHE A 331 0.79 9.45 18.46
CA PHE A 331 1.19 8.30 17.65
C PHE A 331 2.56 8.56 17.00
N GLU A 332 3.55 7.74 17.32
CA GLU A 332 4.92 7.90 16.82
C GLU A 332 5.08 7.37 15.39
N PHE A 333 4.67 8.15 14.38
CA PHE A 333 4.83 7.76 12.97
C PHE A 333 6.28 7.43 12.57
N ARG A 334 7.27 8.06 13.20
CA ARG A 334 8.70 7.79 12.95
C ARG A 334 9.10 6.36 13.29
N SER A 335 8.42 5.73 14.25
CA SER A 335 8.65 4.33 14.61
C SER A 335 8.11 3.36 13.54
N CYS A 336 7.28 3.83 12.61
CA CYS A 336 6.66 2.98 11.59
C CYS A 336 7.41 2.97 10.25
N VAL A 337 8.47 3.77 10.11
CA VAL A 337 9.27 3.88 8.89
C VAL A 337 10.74 3.69 9.17
N LEU A 338 11.46 3.11 8.22
CA LEU A 338 12.90 2.94 8.33
C LEU A 338 13.64 4.29 8.46
N PRO A 339 14.74 4.33 9.23
CA PRO A 339 15.62 5.49 9.33
C PRO A 339 16.54 5.60 8.09
N VAL A 340 15.94 5.68 6.91
CA VAL A 340 16.64 5.93 5.64
C VAL A 340 16.64 7.42 5.30
N GLU A 341 17.53 7.86 4.41
CA GLU A 341 17.54 9.24 3.94
C GLU A 341 16.19 9.63 3.30
N PRO A 342 15.53 10.70 3.77
CA PRO A 342 14.26 11.15 3.22
C PRO A 342 14.42 11.60 1.76
N ARG A 343 13.46 11.23 0.91
CA ARG A 343 13.43 11.63 -0.49
C ARG A 343 12.17 12.45 -0.78
N SER A 344 12.36 13.74 -1.04
CA SER A 344 11.27 14.62 -1.43
C SER A 344 10.65 14.22 -2.77
N PHE A 345 9.40 14.58 -2.96
CA PHE A 345 8.65 14.40 -4.21
C PHE A 345 7.52 15.41 -4.26
N GLU A 346 7.01 15.70 -5.46
CA GLU A 346 5.83 16.54 -5.62
C GLU A 346 4.56 15.80 -5.19
N PRO A 347 3.51 16.51 -4.72
CA PRO A 347 2.20 15.92 -4.52
C PRO A 347 1.80 15.13 -5.76
N PRO A 348 1.55 13.81 -5.63
CA PRO A 348 1.29 12.99 -6.80
C PRO A 348 -0.02 13.46 -7.41
N ALA A 349 -0.06 13.48 -8.75
CA ALA A 349 -1.24 13.81 -9.54
C ALA A 349 -2.30 12.70 -9.45
N LEU A 350 -2.50 12.11 -8.27
CA LEU A 350 -3.41 11.00 -7.99
C LEU A 350 -4.84 11.31 -8.40
N PHE A 351 -5.14 12.58 -8.66
CA PHE A 351 -6.41 13.02 -9.14
C PHE A 351 -6.16 14.05 -10.24
N SER A 352 -6.90 13.92 -11.33
CA SER A 352 -7.15 15.00 -12.30
C SER A 352 -7.94 16.17 -11.68
N LEU A 353 -7.86 16.33 -10.36
CA LEU A 353 -8.42 17.47 -9.66
C LEU A 353 -7.64 18.69 -10.09
N SER A 354 -8.36 19.65 -10.67
CA SER A 354 -7.79 20.95 -10.90
C SER A 354 -7.40 21.55 -9.55
N THR A 355 -6.21 22.14 -9.51
CA THR A 355 -5.75 23.01 -8.42
C THR A 355 -6.86 23.94 -7.93
N SER A 356 -7.69 24.46 -8.85
CA SER A 356 -8.85 25.29 -8.53
C SER A 356 -9.86 24.63 -7.58
N LYS A 357 -10.20 23.34 -7.77
CA LYS A 357 -11.16 22.64 -6.89
C LYS A 357 -10.64 22.47 -5.47
N ILE A 358 -9.34 22.21 -5.34
CA ILE A 358 -8.70 22.08 -4.04
C ILE A 358 -8.71 23.43 -3.34
N THR A 359 -8.29 24.50 -4.03
CA THR A 359 -8.31 25.87 -3.50
C THR A 359 -9.72 26.33 -3.12
N GLU A 360 -10.72 26.10 -3.97
CA GLU A 360 -12.14 26.43 -3.69
C GLU A 360 -12.67 25.69 -2.45
N ALA A 361 -12.28 24.42 -2.27
CA ALA A 361 -12.66 23.65 -1.09
C ALA A 361 -12.01 24.22 0.18
N TYR A 362 -10.74 24.65 0.10
CA TYR A 362 -10.04 25.32 1.19
C TYR A 362 -10.67 26.67 1.55
N ASP A 363 -10.96 27.52 0.56
CA ASP A 363 -11.57 28.83 0.77
C ASP A 363 -12.94 28.72 1.42
N TYR A 364 -13.72 27.72 1.02
CA TYR A 364 -14.99 27.44 1.65
C TYR A 364 -14.84 27.01 3.11
N GLN A 365 -13.92 26.11 3.41
CA GLN A 365 -13.69 25.63 4.77
C GLN A 365 -13.17 26.76 5.69
N ARG A 366 -12.34 27.65 5.14
CA ARG A 366 -11.89 28.88 5.82
C ARG A 366 -13.06 29.79 6.18
N LYS A 367 -13.97 30.06 5.23
CA LYS A 367 -15.17 30.87 5.46
C LYS A 367 -16.06 30.26 6.55
N LEU A 368 -16.33 28.95 6.50
CA LEU A 368 -17.09 28.26 7.54
C LEU A 368 -16.46 28.39 8.94
N THR A 369 -15.13 28.27 9.02
CA THR A 369 -14.42 28.37 10.30
C THR A 369 -14.47 29.79 10.85
N ALA A 370 -14.31 30.80 9.99
CA ALA A 370 -14.44 32.20 10.35
C ALA A 370 -15.86 32.54 10.85
N ASP A 371 -16.89 32.08 10.13
CA ASP A 371 -18.29 32.28 10.51
C ASP A 371 -18.63 31.60 11.84
N SER A 372 -18.12 30.39 12.08
CA SER A 372 -18.31 29.66 13.34
C SER A 372 -17.66 30.39 14.52
N ARG A 373 -16.42 30.90 14.35
CA ARG A 373 -15.75 31.74 15.37
C ARG A 373 -16.54 33.02 15.65
N ARG A 374 -17.05 33.68 14.61
CA ARG A 374 -17.85 34.91 14.75
C ARG A 374 -19.16 34.66 15.49
N LYS A 375 -19.85 33.54 15.20
CA LYS A 375 -21.06 33.12 15.92
C LYS A 375 -20.79 32.80 17.39
N LYS A 376 -19.69 32.08 17.70
CA LYS A 376 -19.27 31.81 19.08
C LYS A 376 -18.95 33.10 19.85
N ALA A 377 -18.25 34.06 19.23
CA ALA A 377 -17.95 35.35 19.85
C ALA A 377 -19.21 36.19 20.17
N ASN A 378 -20.26 36.06 19.34
CA ASN A 378 -21.51 36.79 19.53
C ASN A 378 -22.52 36.08 20.45
N THR A 379 -22.24 34.87 20.91
CA THR A 379 -23.14 34.14 21.81
C THR A 379 -22.72 34.45 23.26
N PRO A 380 -23.48 35.26 24.02
CA PRO A 380 -23.10 35.59 25.39
C PRO A 380 -23.07 34.33 26.24
N LEU A 381 -21.99 34.16 27.02
CA LEU A 381 -21.85 33.10 28.02
C LEU A 381 -22.99 33.29 29.04
N ARG A 382 -23.95 32.36 29.04
CA ARG A 382 -25.05 32.31 30.00
C ARG A 382 -24.65 31.62 31.29
#